data_AF-A0A388RPW1-F1
#
_entry.id   AF-A0A388RPW1-F1
#
_cell.length_a   1.000
_cell.length_b   1.000
_cell.length_c   1.000
_cell.angle_alpha   90.00
_cell.angle_beta   90.00
_cell.angle_gamma   90.00
#
_symmetry.space_group_name_H-M   'P 1'
#
loop_
_entity.id
_entity.type
_entity.pdbx_description
1 polymer ?
#
loop_
_entity_poly.entity_id
_entity_poly.type
_entity_poly.pdbx_seq_one_letter_code
_entity_poly.pdbx_strand_id
1 'polypeptide(L)' 'MTDDENAPNTSNSVAFWDNRATAHLAPSDIFDLDFDRELYRVTLVGDVPVGPDGKPSTAIEGDPVLAAHGAAS' A
#
# COMPACT_ATOMS: atom_id res chain seq x y z
N MET A 1 11.31 -5.04 11.99
CA MET A 1 10.52 -4.28 11.01
C MET A 1 11.53 -3.42 10.26
N THR A 2 12.13 -4.00 9.24
CA THR A 2 13.08 -3.29 8.36
C THR A 2 12.27 -2.34 7.49
N ASP A 3 12.86 -1.20 7.19
CA ASP A 3 12.47 -0.34 6.09
C ASP A 3 12.23 -1.16 4.82
N ASP A 4 11.25 -0.74 4.01
CA ASP A 4 10.81 -1.42 2.79
C ASP A 4 11.97 -1.65 1.80
N GLU A 5 12.99 -0.78 1.84
CA GLU A 5 14.15 -0.84 0.95
C GLU A 5 15.10 -2.02 1.24
N ASN A 6 15.04 -2.62 2.44
CA ASN A 6 15.90 -3.75 2.82
C ASN A 6 15.14 -5.07 2.99
N ALA A 7 13.84 -5.11 2.71
CA ALA A 7 13.14 -6.39 2.67
C ALA A 7 13.72 -7.25 1.53
N PRO A 8 14.29 -8.43 1.80
CA PRO A 8 14.86 -9.25 0.75
C PRO A 8 13.74 -9.66 -0.22
N ASN A 9 13.80 -9.14 -1.45
CA ASN A 9 12.93 -9.50 -2.57
C ASN A 9 13.29 -10.89 -3.11
N THR A 10 13.33 -11.90 -2.24
CA THR A 10 13.57 -13.30 -2.58
C THR A 10 12.26 -14.03 -2.85
N SER A 11 12.32 -15.15 -3.57
CA SER A 11 11.14 -16.01 -3.77
C SER A 11 10.51 -16.37 -2.42
N ASN A 12 9.19 -16.19 -2.32
CA ASN A 12 8.36 -16.41 -1.12
C ASN A 12 8.53 -15.38 0.02
N SER A 13 9.15 -14.23 -0.22
CA SER A 13 9.11 -13.12 0.74
C SER A 13 7.76 -12.42 0.75
N VAL A 14 7.34 -11.94 1.91
CA VAL A 14 6.14 -11.11 2.09
C VAL A 14 6.54 -9.82 2.82
N ALA A 15 6.24 -8.69 2.19
CA ALA A 15 6.22 -7.40 2.87
C ALA A 15 4.80 -7.12 3.35
N PHE A 16 4.66 -6.71 4.61
CA PHE A 16 3.40 -6.26 5.17
C PHE A 16 3.63 -4.98 5.98
N TRP A 17 2.94 -3.90 5.61
CA TRP A 17 3.17 -2.57 6.16
C TRP A 17 1.86 -1.87 6.57
N ASP A 18 1.99 -0.90 7.47
CA ASP A 18 0.90 -0.04 7.92
C ASP A 18 0.90 1.28 7.13
N ASN A 19 -0.01 1.40 6.17
CA ASN A 19 -0.13 2.58 5.30
C ASN A 19 -0.56 3.86 6.04
N ARG A 20 -0.91 3.78 7.33
CA ARG A 20 -1.24 4.95 8.16
C ARG A 20 0.01 5.68 8.66
N ALA A 21 1.16 5.01 8.64
CA ALA A 21 2.40 5.51 9.24
C ALA A 21 3.63 5.38 8.33
N THR A 22 3.47 4.89 7.11
CA THR A 22 4.58 4.69 6.17
C THR A 22 4.31 5.31 4.81
N ALA A 23 5.40 5.68 4.14
CA ALA A 23 5.47 5.83 2.69
C ALA A 23 6.49 4.80 2.18
N HIS A 24 6.34 4.41 0.92
CA HIS A 24 7.25 3.46 0.27
C HIS A 24 7.56 3.90 -1.16
N LEU A 25 8.69 3.44 -1.68
CA LEU A 25 9.17 3.76 -3.02
C LEU A 25 9.40 2.45 -3.78
N ALA A 26 8.77 2.34 -4.94
CA ALA A 26 9.03 1.20 -5.82
C ALA A 26 10.46 1.31 -6.40
N PRO A 27 11.18 0.18 -6.55
CA PRO A 27 12.52 0.18 -7.14
C PRO A 27 12.47 0.65 -8.60
N SER A 28 13.39 1.53 -8.99
CA SER A 28 13.47 2.11 -10.34
C SER A 28 14.48 1.42 -11.26
N ASP A 29 15.41 0.67 -10.68
CA ASP A 29 16.51 -0.06 -11.36
C ASP A 29 16.07 -1.41 -11.94
N ILE A 30 14.78 -1.79 -11.77
CA ILE A 30 14.22 -3.04 -12.29
C ILE A 30 14.33 -3.17 -13.81
N PHE A 31 14.49 -2.05 -14.53
CA PHE A 31 14.63 -2.02 -15.99
C PHE A 31 16.07 -2.20 -16.46
N ASP A 32 17.05 -2.15 -15.55
CA ASP A 32 18.48 -2.32 -15.85
C ASP A 32 18.93 -3.80 -15.73
N LEU A 33 17.99 -4.72 -15.48
CA LEU A 33 18.24 -6.11 -15.12
C LEU A 33 17.45 -7.05 -16.05
N ASP A 34 18.08 -8.13 -16.51
CA ASP A 34 17.50 -9.11 -17.44
C ASP A 34 16.68 -10.23 -16.73
N PHE A 35 16.05 -9.95 -15.59
CA PHE A 35 15.21 -10.93 -14.89
C PHE A 35 13.76 -10.47 -14.72
N ASP A 36 12.84 -11.42 -14.83
CA ASP A 36 11.42 -11.18 -14.58
C ASP A 36 11.14 -10.97 -13.09
N ARG A 37 10.28 -9.99 -12.77
CA ARG A 37 9.80 -9.73 -11.41
C ARG A 37 8.29 -9.62 -11.40
N GLU A 38 7.64 -10.56 -10.73
CA GLU A 38 6.19 -10.57 -10.52
C GLU A 38 5.87 -10.44 -9.03
N LEU A 39 4.90 -9.60 -8.69
CA LEU A 39 4.40 -9.40 -7.33
C LEU A 39 2.88 -9.38 -7.32
N TYR A 40 2.31 -9.90 -6.24
CA TYR A 40 0.88 -9.84 -5.96
C TYR A 40 0.64 -8.98 -4.72
N ARG A 41 -0.38 -8.11 -4.77
CA ARG A 41 -0.73 -7.21 -3.65
C ARG A 41 -2.18 -7.40 -3.23
N VAL A 42 -2.37 -7.46 -1.91
CA VAL A 42 -3.68 -7.32 -1.26
C VAL A 42 -3.65 -6.05 -0.41
N THR A 43 -4.76 -5.31 -0.39
CA THR A 43 -4.91 -4.10 0.41
C THR A 43 -6.12 -4.25 1.33
N LEU A 44 -5.96 -3.85 2.59
CA LEU A 44 -7.04 -3.81 3.57
C LEU A 44 -7.69 -2.42 3.55
N VAL A 45 -9.03 -2.38 3.61
CA VAL A 45 -9.78 -1.11 3.71
C VAL A 45 -9.48 -0.48 5.08
N GLY A 46 -9.13 0.81 5.07
CA GLY A 46 -8.89 1.60 6.27
C GLY A 46 -10.01 2.62 6.54
N ASP A 47 -9.94 3.26 7.71
CA ASP A 47 -10.85 4.33 8.11
C ASP A 47 -10.46 5.70 7.52
N VAL A 48 -11.36 6.69 7.61
CA VAL A 48 -11.08 8.09 7.23
C VAL A 48 -10.09 8.72 8.21
N PRO A 49 -8.96 9.31 7.75
CA PRO A 49 -7.98 9.93 8.65
C PRO A 49 -8.56 11.12 9.44
N VAL A 50 -8.13 11.25 10.70
CA VAL A 50 -8.51 12.32 11.63
C VAL A 50 -7.27 13.11 12.05
N GLY A 51 -7.35 14.44 11.95
CA GLY A 51 -6.27 15.33 12.34
C GLY A 51 -6.09 15.47 13.86
N PRO A 52 -4.98 16.06 14.34
CA PRO A 52 -4.78 16.32 15.78
C PRO A 52 -5.82 17.23 16.42
N ASP A 53 -6.54 18.02 15.61
CA ASP A 53 -7.66 18.87 16.05
C ASP A 53 -9.00 18.11 16.09
N GLY A 54 -8.99 16.80 15.83
CA GLY A 54 -10.16 15.93 15.83
C GLY A 54 -11.01 16.01 14.57
N LYS A 55 -10.62 16.78 13.55
CA LYS A 55 -11.41 16.88 12.31
C LYS A 55 -11.10 15.73 11.35
N PRO A 56 -12.12 15.05 10.78
CA PRO A 56 -11.92 14.06 9.73
C PRO A 56 -11.57 14.74 8.40
N SER A 57 -10.88 13.99 7.56
CA SER A 57 -10.63 14.39 6.16
C SER A 57 -11.96 14.55 5.40
N THR A 58 -12.01 15.49 4.46
CA THR A 58 -13.18 15.75 3.61
C THR A 58 -12.84 15.47 2.16
N ALA A 59 -13.64 14.65 1.48
CA ALA A 59 -13.47 14.39 0.04
C ALA A 59 -13.82 15.66 -0.76
N ILE A 60 -13.00 15.95 -1.76
CA ILE A 60 -13.24 17.08 -2.68
C ILE A 60 -13.87 16.55 -3.97
N GLU A 61 -13.30 15.48 -4.55
CA GLU A 61 -13.78 14.80 -5.75
C GLU A 61 -13.45 13.30 -5.69
N GLY A 62 -14.17 12.48 -6.46
CA GLY A 62 -13.96 11.03 -6.57
C GLY A 62 -14.69 10.18 -5.52
N ASP A 63 -14.73 8.87 -5.77
CA ASP A 63 -15.37 7.87 -4.91
C ASP A 63 -14.31 7.02 -4.16
N PRO A 64 -14.63 6.49 -2.97
CA PRO A 64 -13.70 5.66 -2.21
C PRO A 64 -13.43 4.32 -2.92
N VAL A 65 -12.17 3.90 -2.90
CA VAL A 65 -11.79 2.55 -3.34
C VAL A 65 -12.05 1.57 -2.21
N LEU A 66 -13.19 0.87 -2.30
CA LEU A 66 -13.57 -0.18 -1.35
C LEU A 66 -13.16 -1.57 -1.87
N ALA A 67 -13.23 -2.58 -0.99
CA ALA A 67 -12.93 -3.95 -1.36
C ALA A 67 -13.88 -4.43 -2.48
N ALA A 68 -13.32 -4.84 -3.61
CA ALA A 68 -14.07 -5.34 -4.76
C ALA A 68 -14.43 -6.84 -4.58
N HIS A 69 -15.29 -7.15 -3.61
CA HIS A 69 -16.20 -8.30 -3.59
C HIS A 69 -17.22 -8.09 -2.46
N GLY A 70 -18.44 -7.62 -2.79
CA GLY A 70 -19.57 -7.58 -1.84
C GLY A 70 -19.79 -6.28 -1.05
N ALA A 71 -19.21 -5.15 -1.47
CA ALA A 71 -19.49 -3.84 -0.84
C ALA A 71 -20.82 -3.24 -1.32
N ALA A 72 -21.94 -3.90 -1.00
CA ALA A 72 -23.32 -3.38 -0.88
C ALA A 72 -24.31 -4.55 -0.96
N SER A 73 -24.65 -5.13 0.21
CA SER A 73 -25.97 -5.75 0.45
C SER A 73 -26.47 -5.29 1.80
#